data_AF-A0A8J3XDD7-F1
#
_entry.id   AF-A0A8J3XDD7-F1
#
_cell.length_a   1.000
_cell.length_b   1.000
_cell.length_c   1.000
_cell.angle_alpha   90.00
_cell.angle_beta   90.00
_cell.angle_gamma   90.00
#
_symmetry.space_group_name_H-M   'P 1'
#
loop_
_entity.id
_entity.type
_entity.pdbx_description
1 polymer ?
#
loop_
_entity_poly.entity_id
_entity_poly.type
_entity_poly.pdbx_seq_one_letter_code
_entity_poly.pdbx_strand_id
1 'polypeptide(L)'
;MRDRVMGDLVKGQVCLLVGLLLCVALMPEGLGANNGMSYYGVHWVTFLPYAVGLLAAALFTRRALHDSAAASPSPGQVRHAADAFALLLAGIILTPYTLSGAVDWTHRLLGAALFALQLTLAVRLLAWAHGDAFGSVFLLVQLVGGVIAAVYVLQDDGFLLQGEATFQFGFGALLIRTIPLLSVPAVLARDTTPVVADVPPAAIPLRDPGIPSQDTSLGGPAVACCGEGDGGTAA
;
A
#
# COMPACT_ATOMS: atom_id res chain seq x y z
N MET A 1 -5.17 19.24 -3.10
CA MET A 1 -5.28 17.79 -2.80
C MET A 1 -3.97 17.23 -2.24
N ARG A 2 -2.83 17.43 -2.94
CA ARG A 2 -1.50 17.01 -2.51
C ARG A 2 -1.14 17.37 -1.06
N ASP A 3 -1.38 18.61 -0.63
CA ASP A 3 -1.04 19.06 0.73
C ASP A 3 -1.82 18.31 1.82
N ARG A 4 -3.08 17.95 1.53
CA ARG A 4 -3.91 17.16 2.44
C ARG A 4 -3.36 15.74 2.57
N VAL A 5 -3.05 15.09 1.45
CA VAL A 5 -2.49 13.73 1.43
C VAL A 5 -1.17 13.69 2.20
N MET A 6 -0.27 14.65 1.96
CA MET A 6 0.99 14.76 2.68
C MET A 6 0.79 15.03 4.17
N GLY A 7 -0.09 15.97 4.49
CA GLY A 7 -0.43 16.27 5.88
C GLY A 7 -0.97 15.07 6.63
N ASP A 8 -1.78 14.22 5.99
CA ASP A 8 -2.31 13.01 6.59
C ASP A 8 -1.21 11.94 6.75
N LEU A 9 -0.33 11.71 5.77
CA LEU A 9 0.81 10.79 5.95
C LEU A 9 1.73 11.22 7.10
N VAL A 10 2.08 12.51 7.18
CA VAL A 10 2.93 13.04 8.25
C VAL A 10 2.23 12.90 9.61
N LYS A 11 0.94 13.22 9.72
CA LYS A 11 0.17 13.00 10.96
C LYS A 11 0.18 11.54 11.36
N GLY A 12 -0.01 10.62 10.42
CA GLY A 12 0.02 9.19 10.69
C GLY A 12 1.35 8.74 11.30
N GLN A 13 2.48 9.18 10.72
CA GLN A 13 3.82 8.88 11.25
C GLN A 13 4.08 9.53 12.61
N VAL A 14 3.71 10.80 12.77
CA VAL A 14 3.86 11.51 14.04
C VAL A 14 3.04 10.84 15.14
N CYS A 15 1.78 10.47 14.88
CA CYS A 15 0.94 9.76 15.84
C CYS A 15 1.54 8.41 16.26
N LEU A 16 2.05 7.63 15.30
CA LEU A 16 2.72 6.36 15.58
C LEU A 16 3.95 6.57 16.47
N LEU A 17 4.86 7.46 16.06
CA LEU A 17 6.13 7.68 16.74
C LEU A 17 5.93 8.31 18.13
N VAL A 18 5.05 9.30 18.25
CA VAL A 18 4.75 9.92 19.56
C VAL A 18 4.07 8.90 20.48
N GLY A 19 3.11 8.12 19.98
CA GLY A 19 2.47 7.06 20.76
C GLY A 19 3.49 6.05 21.29
N LEU A 20 4.38 5.58 20.41
CA LEU A 20 5.45 4.64 20.78
C LEU A 20 6.44 5.26 21.77
N LEU A 21 6.89 6.50 21.54
CA LEU A 21 7.80 7.22 22.44
C LEU A 21 7.20 7.42 23.83
N LEU A 22 5.91 7.75 23.92
CA LEU A 22 5.21 7.83 25.20
C LEU A 22 5.18 6.47 25.91
N CYS A 23 4.94 5.38 25.18
CA CYS A 23 4.99 4.04 25.75
C CYS A 23 6.37 3.70 26.30
N VAL A 24 7.44 3.98 25.54
CA VAL A 24 8.84 3.79 25.95
C VAL A 24 9.17 4.64 27.18
N ALA A 25 8.72 5.89 27.24
CA ALA A 25 8.96 6.77 28.38
C ALA A 25 8.24 6.29 29.66
N LEU A 26 7.05 5.69 29.51
CA LEU A 26 6.27 5.16 30.62
C LEU A 26 6.75 3.77 31.07
N MET A 27 7.36 3.00 30.18
CA MET A 27 7.78 1.62 30.42
C MET A 27 9.06 1.27 29.62
N PRO A 28 10.23 1.79 30.02
CA PRO A 28 11.48 1.63 29.26
C PRO A 28 11.97 0.17 29.17
N GLU A 29 11.49 -0.71 30.05
CA GLU A 29 11.77 -2.15 30.05
C GLU A 29 11.37 -2.81 28.71
N GLY A 30 10.38 -2.24 28.01
CA GLY A 30 9.96 -2.71 26.70
C GLY A 30 11.05 -2.61 25.61
N LEU A 31 12.09 -1.79 25.80
CA LEU A 31 13.24 -1.72 24.89
C LEU A 31 14.09 -2.99 24.91
N GLY A 32 14.11 -3.71 26.03
CA GLY A 32 14.83 -4.97 26.20
C GLY A 32 13.95 -6.21 26.03
N ALA A 33 12.63 -6.05 25.98
CA ALA A 33 11.70 -7.15 25.79
C ALA A 33 11.59 -7.55 24.31
N ASN A 34 11.72 -8.83 24.00
CA ASN A 34 11.58 -9.32 22.62
C ASN A 34 10.12 -9.56 22.19
N ASN A 35 9.20 -8.70 22.62
CA ASN A 35 7.77 -8.78 22.29
C ASN A 35 7.34 -7.70 21.26
N GLY A 36 8.29 -6.98 20.68
CA GLY A 36 8.03 -5.95 19.67
C GLY A 36 7.31 -4.73 20.24
N MET A 37 6.70 -3.94 19.35
CA MET A 37 5.83 -2.82 19.73
C MET A 37 4.61 -3.29 20.52
N SER A 38 4.17 -4.52 20.28
CA SER A 38 3.00 -5.11 20.92
C SER A 38 3.17 -5.35 22.42
N TYR A 39 4.41 -5.36 22.93
CA TYR A 39 4.70 -5.32 24.37
C TYR A 39 3.87 -4.23 25.09
N TYR A 40 3.82 -3.04 24.51
CA TYR A 40 3.10 -1.91 25.11
C TYR A 40 1.57 -2.06 25.08
N GLY A 41 1.04 -2.95 24.25
CA GLY A 41 -0.39 -3.23 24.12
C GLY A 41 -0.97 -4.12 25.22
N VAL A 42 -0.15 -4.78 26.03
CA VAL A 42 -0.63 -5.68 27.10
C VAL A 42 -0.62 -5.04 28.50
N HIS A 43 0.03 -3.90 28.64
CA HIS A 43 0.13 -3.18 29.92
C HIS A 43 -0.84 -2.01 29.98
N TRP A 44 -1.65 -1.94 31.04
CA TRP A 44 -2.69 -0.90 31.18
C TRP A 44 -2.13 0.54 31.09
N VAL A 45 -0.93 0.76 31.64
CA VAL A 45 -0.26 2.07 31.65
C VAL A 45 0.08 2.57 30.25
N THR A 46 0.42 1.65 29.33
CA THR A 46 0.84 1.98 27.95
C THR A 46 -0.20 1.64 26.90
N PHE A 47 -1.26 0.91 27.25
CA PHE A 47 -2.30 0.48 26.30
C PHE A 47 -2.95 1.66 25.58
N LEU A 48 -3.32 2.71 26.31
CA LEU A 48 -3.99 3.87 25.71
C LEU A 48 -3.09 4.62 24.70
N PRO A 49 -1.87 5.06 25.04
CA PRO A 49 -1.00 5.72 24.06
C PRO A 49 -0.63 4.81 22.89
N TYR A 50 -0.46 3.50 23.13
CA TYR A 50 -0.21 2.50 22.08
C TYR A 50 -1.38 2.41 21.10
N ALA A 51 -2.59 2.14 21.60
CA ALA A 51 -3.78 1.95 20.77
C ALA A 51 -4.15 3.23 20.02
N VAL A 52 -4.08 4.40 20.67
CA VAL A 52 -4.35 5.69 20.02
C VAL A 52 -3.32 5.99 18.94
N GLY A 53 -2.03 5.76 19.20
CA GLY A 53 -0.95 5.97 18.22
C GLY A 53 -1.15 5.12 16.97
N LEU A 54 -1.42 3.82 17.16
CA LEU A 54 -1.68 2.90 16.05
C LEU A 54 -2.96 3.23 15.30
N LEU A 55 -4.10 3.41 15.97
CA LEU A 55 -5.38 3.71 15.31
C LEU A 55 -5.32 5.03 14.54
N ALA A 56 -4.71 6.07 15.10
CA ALA A 56 -4.51 7.34 14.39
C ALA A 56 -3.62 7.15 13.16
N ALA A 57 -2.53 6.39 13.27
CA ALA A 57 -1.67 6.06 12.14
C ALA A 57 -2.42 5.28 11.05
N ALA A 58 -3.25 4.30 11.41
CA ALA A 58 -4.15 3.58 10.51
C ALA A 58 -5.09 4.52 9.77
N LEU A 59 -5.82 5.36 10.50
CA LEU A 59 -6.84 6.25 9.93
C LEU A 59 -6.24 7.26 8.97
N PHE A 60 -5.17 7.95 9.36
CA PHE A 60 -4.54 8.96 8.51
C PHE A 60 -3.85 8.34 7.30
N THR A 61 -3.14 7.22 7.46
CA THR A 61 -2.50 6.54 6.32
C THR A 61 -3.54 5.99 5.35
N ARG A 62 -4.62 5.38 5.86
CA ARG A 62 -5.73 4.89 5.02
C ARG A 62 -6.35 6.01 4.20
N ARG A 63 -6.66 7.15 4.83
CA ARG A 63 -7.23 8.32 4.14
C ARG A 63 -6.27 8.85 3.06
N ALA A 64 -4.99 9.01 3.39
CA ALA A 64 -3.99 9.48 2.43
C ALA A 64 -3.86 8.54 1.22
N LEU A 65 -3.80 7.23 1.44
CA LEU A 65 -3.74 6.24 0.37
C LEU A 65 -5.01 6.28 -0.49
N HIS A 66 -6.19 6.36 0.12
CA HIS A 66 -7.46 6.42 -0.60
C HIS A 66 -7.58 7.67 -1.48
N ASP A 67 -7.18 8.83 -0.95
CA ASP A 67 -7.17 10.12 -1.66
C ASP A 67 -6.14 10.14 -2.80
N SER A 68 -5.01 9.43 -2.63
CA SER A 68 -3.96 9.32 -3.66
C SER A 68 -4.22 8.22 -4.70
N ALA A 69 -5.14 7.29 -4.44
CA ALA A 69 -5.33 6.10 -5.26
C ALA A 69 -5.62 6.41 -6.73
N ALA A 70 -6.35 7.50 -7.02
CA ALA A 70 -6.68 7.91 -8.38
C ALA A 70 -5.46 8.31 -9.23
N ALA A 71 -4.34 8.67 -8.60
CA ALA A 71 -3.08 8.97 -9.28
C ALA A 71 -2.24 7.72 -9.56
N SER A 72 -2.63 6.55 -9.02
CA SER A 72 -1.90 5.30 -9.25
C SER A 72 -2.40 4.57 -10.51
N PRO A 73 -1.56 3.75 -11.16
CA PRO A 73 -2.00 2.86 -12.24
C PRO A 73 -3.07 1.83 -11.84
N SER A 74 -3.26 1.57 -10.53
CA SER A 74 -4.27 0.63 -10.04
C SER A 74 -5.01 1.15 -8.79
N PRO A 75 -5.96 2.08 -8.95
CA PRO A 75 -6.63 2.74 -7.82
C PRO A 75 -7.35 1.76 -6.87
N GLY A 76 -8.02 0.74 -7.42
CA GLY A 76 -8.73 -0.26 -6.62
C GLY A 76 -7.80 -1.03 -5.69
N GLN A 77 -6.62 -1.45 -6.19
CA GLN A 77 -5.65 -2.16 -5.38
C GLN A 77 -5.09 -1.30 -4.24
N VAL A 78 -4.82 -0.01 -4.48
CA VAL A 78 -4.36 0.91 -3.42
C VAL A 78 -5.42 1.10 -2.34
N ARG A 79 -6.69 1.23 -2.72
CA ARG A 79 -7.80 1.35 -1.76
C ARG A 79 -7.96 0.09 -0.92
N HIS A 80 -7.96 -1.09 -1.55
CA HIS A 80 -8.04 -2.36 -0.82
C HIS A 80 -6.83 -2.56 0.12
N ALA A 81 -5.62 -2.19 -0.32
CA ALA A 81 -4.44 -2.23 0.55
C ALA A 81 -4.58 -1.27 1.74
N ALA A 82 -5.14 -0.08 1.53
CA ALA A 82 -5.41 0.89 2.59
C ALA A 82 -6.44 0.39 3.62
N ASP A 83 -7.51 -0.28 3.15
CA ASP A 83 -8.51 -0.91 4.01
C ASP A 83 -7.93 -2.08 4.79
N ALA A 84 -7.21 -2.97 4.10
CA ALA A 84 -6.53 -4.11 4.72
C ALA A 84 -5.51 -3.66 5.77
N PHE A 85 -4.74 -2.61 5.49
CA PHE A 85 -3.80 -2.01 6.44
C PHE A 85 -4.49 -1.60 7.74
N ALA A 86 -5.59 -0.85 7.65
CA ALA A 86 -6.33 -0.39 8.82
C ALA A 86 -6.98 -1.56 9.58
N LEU A 87 -7.54 -2.54 8.87
CA LEU A 87 -8.15 -3.73 9.47
C LEU A 87 -7.13 -4.62 10.18
N LEU A 88 -5.98 -4.89 9.57
CA LEU A 88 -4.90 -5.67 10.18
C LEU A 88 -4.37 -4.99 11.44
N LEU A 89 -4.17 -3.67 11.41
CA LEU A 89 -3.69 -2.93 12.56
C LEU A 89 -4.70 -2.92 13.72
N ALA A 90 -6.00 -2.75 13.41
CA ALA A 90 -7.06 -2.89 14.40
C ALA A 90 -7.11 -4.33 14.96
N GLY A 91 -6.93 -5.34 14.11
CA GLY A 91 -6.83 -6.74 14.51
C GLY A 91 -5.72 -6.97 15.52
N ILE A 92 -4.50 -6.45 15.27
CA ILE A 92 -3.35 -6.55 16.17
C ILE A 92 -3.66 -5.98 17.57
N ILE A 93 -4.36 -4.84 17.65
CA ILE A 93 -4.79 -4.25 18.93
C ILE A 93 -5.81 -5.15 19.65
N LEU A 94 -6.70 -5.79 18.89
CA LEU A 94 -7.77 -6.63 19.43
C LEU A 94 -7.32 -8.06 19.78
N THR A 95 -6.10 -8.45 19.43
CA THR A 95 -5.53 -9.76 19.72
C THR A 95 -4.37 -9.68 20.72
N PRO A 96 -4.60 -9.31 21.99
CA PRO A 96 -3.54 -9.26 22.98
C PRO A 96 -2.92 -10.67 23.16
N TYR A 97 -1.63 -10.78 22.86
CA TYR A 97 -0.93 -12.07 22.75
C TYR A 97 -0.81 -12.84 24.07
N THR A 98 -1.14 -12.22 25.21
CA THR A 98 -1.06 -12.83 26.55
C THR A 98 -2.28 -13.66 26.94
N LEU A 99 -3.38 -13.63 26.18
CA LEU A 99 -4.62 -14.32 26.57
C LEU A 99 -4.57 -15.84 26.41
N SER A 100 -4.01 -16.33 25.30
CA SER A 100 -3.85 -17.76 25.03
C SER A 100 -2.88 -17.97 23.87
N GLY A 101 -2.33 -19.19 23.72
CA GLY A 101 -1.44 -19.51 22.60
C GLY A 101 -2.10 -19.32 21.22
N ALA A 102 -3.40 -19.58 21.08
CA ALA A 102 -4.11 -19.36 19.82
C ALA A 102 -4.22 -17.85 19.48
N VAL A 103 -4.45 -17.00 20.48
CA VAL A 103 -4.50 -15.54 20.30
C VAL A 103 -3.11 -15.00 19.98
N ASP A 104 -2.06 -15.48 20.62
CA ASP A 104 -0.66 -15.15 20.30
C ASP A 104 -0.34 -15.46 18.83
N TRP A 105 -0.61 -16.68 18.38
CA TRP A 105 -0.40 -17.07 16.98
C TRP A 105 -1.20 -16.20 16.01
N THR A 106 -2.45 -15.86 16.36
CA THR A 106 -3.28 -14.98 15.55
C THR A 106 -2.66 -13.58 15.48
N HIS A 107 -2.20 -13.03 16.59
CA HIS A 107 -1.52 -11.74 16.66
C HIS A 107 -0.27 -11.70 15.77
N ARG A 108 0.59 -12.71 15.89
CA ARG A 108 1.81 -12.83 15.08
C ARG A 108 1.48 -12.95 13.59
N LEU A 109 0.46 -13.72 13.22
CA LEU A 109 0.03 -13.86 11.83
C LEU A 109 -0.51 -12.53 11.27
N LEU A 110 -1.30 -11.78 12.04
CA LEU A 110 -1.76 -10.46 11.65
C LEU A 110 -0.60 -9.47 11.46
N GLY A 111 0.38 -9.50 12.37
CA GLY A 111 1.63 -8.72 12.25
C GLY A 111 2.42 -9.06 10.99
N ALA A 112 2.62 -10.36 10.72
CA ALA A 112 3.32 -10.82 9.52
C ALA A 112 2.57 -10.42 8.22
N ALA A 113 1.25 -10.57 8.19
CA ALA A 113 0.42 -10.15 7.07
C ALA A 113 0.49 -8.63 6.84
N LEU A 114 0.50 -7.84 7.92
CA LEU A 114 0.66 -6.39 7.86
C LEU A 114 2.02 -6.02 7.23
N PHE A 115 3.11 -6.62 7.68
CA PHE A 115 4.45 -6.36 7.14
C PHE A 115 4.54 -6.74 5.65
N ALA A 116 4.01 -7.91 5.27
CA ALA A 116 3.98 -8.35 3.87
C ALA A 116 3.17 -7.39 2.99
N LEU A 117 2.01 -6.92 3.48
CA LEU A 117 1.18 -5.92 2.78
C LEU A 117 1.95 -4.61 2.59
N GLN A 118 2.58 -4.09 3.65
CA GLN A 118 3.34 -2.83 3.62
C GLN A 118 4.54 -2.93 2.67
N LEU A 119 5.26 -4.05 2.66
CA LEU A 119 6.40 -4.26 1.76
C LEU A 119 5.93 -4.35 0.30
N THR A 120 4.85 -5.11 0.04
CA THR A 120 4.27 -5.24 -1.31
C THR A 120 3.81 -3.87 -1.83
N LEU A 121 3.12 -3.10 -0.98
CA LEU A 121 2.67 -1.76 -1.34
C LEU A 121 3.85 -0.82 -1.60
N ALA A 122 4.88 -0.84 -0.75
CA ALA A 122 6.08 -0.01 -0.92
C ALA A 122 6.80 -0.27 -2.25
N VAL A 123 7.03 -1.55 -2.58
CA VAL A 123 7.65 -1.95 -3.87
C VAL A 123 6.83 -1.45 -5.06
N ARG A 124 5.49 -1.63 -5.01
CA ARG A 124 4.59 -1.20 -6.10
C ARG A 124 4.58 0.32 -6.27
N LEU A 125 4.44 1.07 -5.18
CA LEU A 125 4.43 2.54 -5.21
C LEU A 125 5.76 3.08 -5.74
N LEU A 126 6.89 2.50 -5.32
CA LEU A 126 8.21 2.88 -5.81
C LEU A 126 8.38 2.58 -7.30
N ALA A 127 7.92 1.41 -7.77
CA ALA A 127 7.96 1.04 -9.17
C ALA A 127 7.11 1.98 -10.03
N TRP A 128 5.89 2.32 -9.59
CA TRP A 128 5.03 3.30 -10.28
C TRP A 128 5.58 4.72 -10.27
N ALA A 129 6.40 5.06 -9.26
CA ALA A 129 7.14 6.31 -9.21
C ALA A 129 8.45 6.29 -10.02
N HIS A 130 8.69 5.26 -10.83
CA HIS A 130 9.89 5.07 -11.67
C HIS A 130 11.22 4.93 -10.89
N GLY A 131 11.18 4.44 -9.64
CA GLY A 131 12.38 3.95 -8.96
C GLY A 131 13.38 5.00 -8.48
N ASP A 132 12.92 6.05 -7.79
CA ASP A 132 13.77 7.08 -7.19
C ASP A 132 14.81 6.52 -6.18
N ALA A 133 16.05 7.02 -6.22
CA ALA A 133 17.15 6.52 -5.39
C ALA A 133 16.85 6.64 -3.88
N PHE A 134 16.27 7.76 -3.44
CA PHE A 134 15.88 7.92 -2.03
C PHE A 134 14.73 6.98 -1.65
N GLY A 135 13.76 6.79 -2.55
CA GLY A 135 12.72 5.77 -2.38
C GLY A 135 13.30 4.37 -2.19
N SER A 136 14.32 4.00 -2.98
CA SER A 136 15.04 2.72 -2.84
C SER A 136 15.77 2.59 -1.51
N VAL A 137 16.37 3.68 -0.99
CA VAL A 137 16.99 3.68 0.34
C VAL A 137 15.94 3.41 1.43
N PHE A 138 14.78 4.07 1.38
CA PHE A 138 13.72 3.83 2.37
C PHE A 138 13.14 2.42 2.27
N LEU A 139 13.01 1.88 1.05
CA LEU A 139 12.63 0.48 0.86
C LEU A 139 13.67 -0.48 1.46
N LEU A 140 14.97 -0.19 1.32
CA LEU A 140 16.03 -0.99 1.91
C LEU A 140 15.99 -0.92 3.45
N VAL A 141 15.80 0.27 4.02
CA VAL A 141 15.61 0.45 5.47
C VAL A 141 14.42 -0.37 5.96
N GLN A 142 13.29 -0.29 5.25
CA GLN A 142 12.11 -1.11 5.53
C GLN A 142 12.44 -2.61 5.48
N LEU A 143 13.09 -3.08 4.41
CA LEU A 143 13.44 -4.48 4.23
C LEU A 143 14.36 -4.99 5.36
N VAL A 144 15.39 -4.23 5.72
CA VAL A 144 16.32 -4.59 6.81
C VAL A 144 15.57 -4.68 8.14
N GLY A 145 14.72 -3.71 8.47
CA GLY A 145 13.88 -3.76 9.66
C GLY A 145 12.96 -4.99 9.67
N GLY A 146 12.39 -5.34 8.51
CA GLY A 146 11.52 -6.50 8.34
C GLY A 146 12.24 -7.83 8.51
N VAL A 147 13.46 -7.95 8.01
CA VAL A 147 14.31 -9.13 8.22
C VAL A 147 14.66 -9.29 9.69
N ILE A 148 15.05 -8.21 10.37
CA ILE A 148 15.32 -8.23 11.81
C ILE A 148 14.07 -8.69 12.58
N ALA A 149 12.91 -8.09 12.29
CA ALA A 149 11.65 -8.49 12.93
C ALA A 149 11.28 -9.95 12.66
N ALA A 150 11.40 -10.42 11.42
CA ALA A 150 11.09 -11.80 11.05
C ALA A 150 12.01 -12.83 11.72
N VAL A 151 13.29 -12.50 11.93
CA VAL A 151 14.22 -13.36 12.66
C VAL A 151 13.86 -13.42 14.15
N TYR A 152 13.59 -12.27 14.76
CA TYR A 152 13.39 -12.17 16.20
C TYR A 152 11.96 -12.46 16.68
N VAL A 153 10.95 -12.54 15.80
CA VAL A 153 9.56 -12.85 16.19
C VAL A 153 9.38 -14.24 16.79
N LEU A 154 10.32 -15.17 16.55
CA LEU A 154 10.28 -16.53 17.09
C LEU A 154 11.31 -16.78 18.22
N GLN A 155 12.10 -15.76 18.58
CA GLN A 155 13.13 -15.87 19.62
C GLN A 155 12.59 -15.37 20.95
N ASP A 156 13.17 -15.83 22.06
CA ASP A 156 12.81 -15.35 23.40
C ASP A 156 13.44 -13.98 23.72
N ASP A 157 14.64 -13.73 23.18
CA ASP A 157 15.41 -12.50 23.36
C ASP A 157 15.82 -11.92 21.99
N GLY A 158 15.90 -10.59 21.88
CA GLY A 158 16.22 -10.00 20.58
C GLY A 158 15.90 -8.52 20.37
N PHE A 159 15.95 -8.15 19.09
CA PHE A 159 15.77 -6.79 18.61
C PHE A 159 14.43 -6.59 17.88
N LEU A 160 13.38 -7.32 18.27
CA LEU A 160 12.10 -7.28 17.57
C LEU A 160 11.52 -5.85 17.52
N LEU A 161 11.52 -5.12 18.65
CA LEU A 161 11.01 -3.74 18.69
C LEU A 161 11.78 -2.81 17.72
N GLN A 162 13.10 -2.92 17.70
CA GLN A 162 13.97 -2.11 16.85
C GLN A 162 13.75 -2.45 15.38
N GLY A 163 13.61 -3.73 15.05
CA GLY A 163 13.28 -4.20 13.70
C GLY A 163 11.95 -3.65 13.21
N GLU A 164 10.91 -3.78 14.04
CA GLU A 164 9.57 -3.27 13.73
C GLU A 164 9.55 -1.74 13.60
N ALA A 165 10.16 -1.00 14.51
CA ALA A 165 10.24 0.45 14.44
C ALA A 165 11.01 0.93 13.19
N THR A 166 12.11 0.25 12.84
CA THR A 166 12.88 0.52 11.62
C THR A 166 12.06 0.24 10.36
N PHE A 167 11.30 -0.86 10.36
CA PHE A 167 10.39 -1.19 9.26
C PHE A 167 9.33 -0.11 9.07
N GLN A 168 8.67 0.32 10.15
CA GLN A 168 7.63 1.34 10.08
C GLN A 168 8.17 2.70 9.64
N PHE A 169 9.36 3.09 10.13
CA PHE A 169 10.03 4.30 9.69
C PHE A 169 10.33 4.28 8.19
N GLY A 170 10.92 3.18 7.69
CA GLY A 170 11.21 3.01 6.26
C GLY A 170 9.95 3.10 5.40
N PHE A 171 8.88 2.38 5.80
CA PHE A 171 7.60 2.43 5.10
C PHE A 171 7.00 3.83 5.08
N GLY A 172 6.94 4.50 6.24
CA GLY A 172 6.39 5.85 6.38
C GLY A 172 7.12 6.89 5.53
N ALA A 173 8.46 6.88 5.58
CA ALA A 173 9.30 7.77 4.79
C ALA A 173 9.14 7.52 3.28
N LEU A 174 9.04 6.25 2.87
CA LEU A 174 8.79 5.87 1.48
C LEU A 174 7.44 6.40 1.00
N LEU A 175 6.36 6.27 1.77
CA LEU A 175 5.04 6.81 1.40
C LEU A 175 5.09 8.32 1.20
N ILE A 176 5.70 9.06 2.16
CA ILE A 176 5.82 10.52 2.08
C ILE A 176 6.61 10.95 0.84
N ARG A 177 7.65 10.19 0.46
CA ARG A 177 8.47 10.47 -0.73
C ARG A 177 7.77 10.12 -2.04
N THR A 178 7.14 8.95 -2.13
CA THR A 178 6.68 8.36 -3.40
C THR A 178 5.31 8.85 -3.84
N ILE A 179 4.37 9.04 -2.92
CA ILE A 179 3.00 9.46 -3.26
C ILE A 179 2.96 10.78 -4.07
N PRO A 180 3.76 11.81 -3.75
CA PRO A 180 3.83 13.02 -4.58
C PRO A 180 4.35 12.82 -6.00
N LEU A 181 5.19 11.80 -6.22
CA LEU A 181 5.77 11.48 -7.53
C LEU A 181 4.76 10.80 -8.45
N LEU A 182 3.80 10.06 -7.90
CA LEU A 182 2.71 9.44 -8.67
C LEU A 182 1.80 10.48 -9.34
N SER A 183 1.76 11.71 -8.81
CA SER A 183 0.90 12.78 -9.32
C SER A 183 1.51 13.55 -10.50
N VAL A 184 2.75 13.24 -10.92
CA VAL A 184 3.36 13.89 -12.08
C VAL A 184 2.79 13.24 -13.35
N PRO A 185 1.94 13.94 -14.12
CA PRO A 185 1.25 13.32 -15.24
C PRO A 185 2.27 12.87 -16.29
N ALA A 186 2.11 11.62 -16.76
CA ALA A 186 2.77 11.11 -17.97
C ALA A 186 2.40 11.89 -19.26
N VAL A 187 1.66 13.00 -19.13
CA VAL A 187 1.34 13.97 -20.19
C VAL A 187 2.61 14.56 -20.80
N LEU A 188 3.69 14.73 -20.02
CA LEU A 188 4.98 15.16 -20.57
C LEU A 188 5.68 14.08 -21.43
N ALA A 189 5.24 12.81 -21.39
CA ALA A 189 5.78 11.73 -22.20
C ALA A 189 5.01 11.48 -23.51
N ARG A 190 3.86 12.15 -23.72
CA ARG A 190 3.07 12.02 -24.97
C ARG A 190 3.25 13.17 -25.96
N ASP A 191 3.81 14.30 -25.55
CA ASP A 191 4.06 15.45 -26.45
C ASP A 191 5.34 15.34 -27.29
N THR A 192 6.08 14.23 -27.21
CA THR A 192 7.10 13.86 -28.20
C THR A 192 6.51 13.09 -29.39
N THR A 193 5.25 13.29 -29.76
CA THR A 193 4.93 13.18 -31.18
C THR A 193 5.85 14.17 -31.89
N PRO A 194 6.78 13.73 -32.77
CA PRO A 194 7.52 14.67 -33.58
C PRO A 194 6.45 15.54 -34.24
N VAL A 195 6.55 16.86 -34.04
CA VAL A 195 5.86 17.80 -34.91
C VAL A 195 6.27 17.34 -36.30
N VAL A 196 5.37 16.64 -36.98
CA VAL A 196 5.51 16.36 -38.40
C VAL A 196 5.55 17.76 -38.97
N ALA A 197 6.75 18.26 -39.24
CA ALA A 197 6.96 19.52 -39.91
C ALA A 197 6.01 19.50 -41.10
N ASP A 198 5.11 20.48 -41.17
CA ASP A 198 4.12 20.66 -42.23
C ASP A 198 4.74 20.20 -43.55
N VAL A 199 4.39 18.98 -43.98
CA VAL A 199 4.61 18.58 -45.36
C VAL A 199 3.53 19.36 -46.09
N PRO A 200 3.88 20.35 -46.94
CA PRO A 200 2.90 21.11 -47.68
C PRO A 200 1.98 20.14 -48.44
N PRO A 201 0.67 20.39 -48.47
CA PRO A 201 -0.29 19.46 -49.06
C PRO A 201 0.13 19.18 -50.50
N ALA A 202 0.57 17.95 -50.76
CA ALA A 202 0.69 17.45 -52.12
C ALA A 202 -0.69 17.56 -52.76
N ALA A 203 -0.75 18.26 -53.89
CA ALA A 203 -1.95 18.53 -54.65
C ALA A 203 -2.79 17.24 -54.80
N ILE A 204 -4.01 17.29 -54.27
CA ILE A 204 -5.01 16.24 -54.43
C ILE A 204 -5.26 16.09 -55.94
N PRO A 205 -4.99 14.92 -56.56
CA PRO A 205 -5.44 14.66 -57.90
C PRO A 205 -6.97 14.68 -57.89
N LEU A 206 -7.57 15.51 -58.74
CA LEU A 206 -9.01 15.53 -59.00
C LEU A 206 -9.50 14.09 -59.23
N ARG A 207 -10.34 13.61 -58.31
CA ARG A 207 -11.00 12.32 -58.40
C ARG A 207 -12.15 12.44 -59.39
N ASP A 208 -12.06 11.66 -60.45
CA ASP A 208 -13.01 11.58 -61.55
C ASP A 208 -14.40 11.13 -61.03
N PRO A 209 -15.48 11.90 -61.26
CA PRO A 209 -16.81 11.57 -60.78
C PRO A 209 -17.51 10.63 -61.77
N GLY A 210 -17.38 9.32 -61.57
CA GLY A 210 -18.26 8.42 -62.32
C GLY A 210 -17.96 6.94 -62.23
N ILE A 211 -18.33 6.27 -61.14
CA ILE A 211 -18.82 4.89 -61.19
C ILE A 211 -19.92 4.70 -60.10
N PRO A 212 -21.18 4.41 -60.49
CA PRO A 212 -22.19 3.88 -59.58
C PRO A 212 -22.19 2.35 -59.61
N SER A 213 -22.24 1.71 -58.44
CA SER A 213 -22.66 0.30 -58.16
C SER A 213 -21.91 -0.22 -56.92
N GLN A 214 -22.44 -1.08 -56.06
CA GLN A 214 -23.70 -1.85 -56.02
C GLN A 214 -23.93 -2.31 -54.57
N ASP A 215 -25.20 -2.49 -54.22
CA ASP A 215 -25.68 -3.22 -53.06
C ASP A 215 -25.02 -4.60 -52.89
N THR A 216 -24.68 -4.95 -51.65
CA THR A 216 -24.86 -6.30 -51.09
C THR A 216 -25.01 -6.13 -49.56
N SER A 217 -26.17 -6.31 -48.93
CA SER A 217 -26.97 -7.53 -48.78
C SER A 217 -26.39 -8.53 -47.77
N LEU A 218 -27.14 -8.70 -46.67
CA LEU A 218 -27.34 -9.92 -45.86
C LEU A 218 -26.26 -10.38 -44.85
N GLY A 219 -26.63 -10.36 -43.56
CA GLY A 219 -27.00 -11.61 -42.88
C GLY A 219 -26.08 -12.22 -41.80
N GLY A 220 -26.42 -11.96 -40.52
CA GLY A 220 -26.47 -12.94 -39.40
C GLY A 220 -25.16 -13.45 -38.75
N PRO A 221 -25.22 -14.30 -37.70
CA PRO A 221 -26.27 -14.53 -36.70
C PRO A 221 -25.80 -14.32 -35.24
N ALA A 222 -26.75 -14.37 -34.32
CA ALA A 222 -26.56 -14.43 -32.88
C ALA A 222 -25.86 -15.75 -32.45
N VAL A 223 -24.93 -15.66 -31.50
CA VAL A 223 -24.37 -16.81 -30.80
C VAL A 223 -24.71 -16.70 -29.32
N ALA A 224 -25.61 -17.59 -28.90
CA ALA A 224 -25.85 -17.95 -27.52
C ALA A 224 -24.94 -19.14 -27.16
N CYS A 225 -24.25 -19.10 -26.02
CA CYS A 225 -23.69 -20.28 -25.38
C CYS A 225 -23.97 -20.27 -23.88
N CYS A 226 -24.74 -21.28 -23.48
CA CYS A 226 -25.02 -21.72 -22.13
C CYS A 226 -23.75 -22.23 -21.41
N GLY A 227 -23.82 -22.30 -20.09
CA GLY A 227 -22.84 -22.99 -19.26
C GLY A 227 -23.27 -23.06 -17.80
N GLU A 228 -24.42 -23.69 -17.55
CA GLU A 228 -24.91 -24.03 -16.21
C GLU A 228 -24.28 -25.37 -15.81
N GLY A 229 -23.38 -25.34 -14.83
CA GLY A 229 -22.68 -26.50 -14.30
C GLY A 229 -23.08 -26.72 -12.85
N ASP A 230 -24.11 -27.54 -12.67
CA ASP A 230 -24.58 -28.05 -11.39
C ASP A 230 -23.83 -29.36 -11.09
N GLY A 231 -23.29 -29.53 -9.89
CA GLY A 231 -22.58 -30.76 -9.55
C GLY A 231 -21.89 -30.79 -8.20
N GLY A 232 -22.49 -31.52 -7.25
CA GLY A 232 -21.71 -32.40 -6.37
C GLY A 232 -21.82 -32.15 -4.87
N THR A 233 -22.92 -32.60 -4.27
CA THR A 233 -22.97 -33.07 -2.87
C THR A 233 -22.25 -34.42 -2.73
N ALA A 234 -21.34 -34.54 -1.76
CA ALA A 234 -20.94 -35.83 -1.20
C ALA A 234 -20.59 -35.69 0.29
N ALA A 235 -21.28 -36.54 1.07
CA ALA A 235 -21.06 -37.10 2.41
C ALA A 235 -19.96 -36.51 3.32
#